data_AF-A0A0M0KA02-F1
#
_entry.id   AF-A0A0M0KA02-F1
#
_cell.length_a   1.000
_cell.length_b   1.000
_cell.length_c   1.000
_cell.angle_alpha   90.00
_cell.angle_beta   90.00
_cell.angle_gamma   90.00
#
_symmetry.space_group_name_H-M   'P 1'
#
loop_
_entity.id
_entity.type
_entity.pdbx_description
1 polymer ?
#
loop_
_entity_poly.entity_id
_entity_poly.type
_entity_poly.pdbx_seq_one_letter_code
_entity_poly.pdbx_strand_id
1 'polypeptide(L)'
;MLQFLGSICRGVNGGDAKIPGLFVSPPSLHSLSVAAMGSFAKVLSQLGNVASARLAAPAATGTSRGIIQGSRANKQGLSLMLDGTLKAGHDMKTFGLGTAASLATVERYARFTAAMHHVYGTMERSFDASTSPVVVPLWQRFGDSLRREPSLALDLADVSSSATLHSRTPATAAYCAAIEDAAARDNADGGGRLIGHLYCRYFADLFGGQALAAPTRYALAPAVRPGTPRHYDFGDFGARRAESVEALYQAFNTAGAALGSQAAQDEVVTEANRAFAHNIAVYSEEGALWSGAAHGVANMVRGFVRAKVVGSPAE
;
A
#
# COMPACT_ATOMS: atom_id res chain seq x y z
N MET A 1 18.99 2.63 -35.00
CA MET A 1 18.63 2.45 -36.43
C MET A 1 19.58 1.41 -37.00
N LEU A 2 19.03 0.28 -37.46
CA LEU A 2 19.67 -0.92 -38.04
C LEU A 2 20.43 -1.91 -37.15
N GLN A 3 20.34 -3.18 -37.60
CA GLN A 3 20.95 -4.44 -37.15
C GLN A 3 20.13 -5.16 -36.05
N PHE A 4 19.58 -6.37 -36.22
CA PHE A 4 20.10 -7.54 -36.94
C PHE A 4 18.94 -8.53 -37.20
N LEU A 5 18.68 -8.87 -38.47
CA LEU A 5 17.78 -9.94 -38.93
C LEU A 5 18.63 -10.86 -39.81
N GLY A 6 18.50 -12.18 -39.60
CA GLY A 6 18.73 -13.15 -40.68
C GLY A 6 19.74 -14.27 -40.39
N SER A 7 19.31 -15.48 -40.78
CA SER A 7 20.00 -16.78 -40.74
C SER A 7 19.81 -17.51 -39.41
N ILE A 8 19.21 -18.69 -39.35
CA ILE A 8 19.59 -19.89 -40.10
C ILE A 8 18.37 -20.79 -40.34
N CYS A 9 18.13 -21.16 -41.59
CA CYS A 9 17.39 -22.36 -41.99
C CYS A 9 18.10 -22.97 -43.21
N ARG A 10 18.13 -24.33 -43.25
CA ARG A 10 18.86 -25.28 -44.13
C ARG A 10 20.24 -25.67 -43.58
N GLY A 11 20.56 -26.93 -43.25
CA GLY A 11 19.89 -28.23 -43.36
C GLY A 11 20.93 -29.27 -43.80
N VAL A 12 21.04 -30.44 -43.15
CA VAL A 12 21.67 -31.68 -43.68
C VAL A 12 21.11 -32.90 -42.93
N ASN A 13 20.81 -33.96 -43.69
CA ASN A 13 20.31 -35.29 -43.31
C ASN A 13 21.41 -36.25 -42.80
N GLY A 14 21.01 -37.25 -41.99
CA GLY A 14 21.52 -38.63 -42.10
C GLY A 14 22.01 -39.30 -40.80
N GLY A 15 21.39 -40.42 -40.41
CA GLY A 15 22.00 -41.46 -39.54
C GLY A 15 21.06 -42.11 -38.51
N ASP A 16 20.63 -43.35 -38.78
CA ASP A 16 19.86 -44.24 -37.89
C ASP A 16 20.64 -44.74 -36.65
N ALA A 17 19.98 -44.78 -35.47
CA ALA A 17 20.10 -45.87 -34.48
C ALA A 17 19.16 -45.73 -33.26
N LYS A 18 18.28 -46.73 -33.07
CA LYS A 18 17.73 -47.32 -31.82
C LYS A 18 16.80 -46.49 -30.87
N ILE A 19 15.55 -46.96 -30.75
CA ILE A 19 14.52 -46.75 -29.69
C ILE A 19 14.93 -47.61 -28.45
N PRO A 20 14.74 -47.26 -27.14
CA PRO A 20 13.48 -46.79 -26.50
C PRO A 20 13.58 -45.77 -25.34
N GLY A 21 12.46 -45.08 -25.07
CA GLY A 21 12.24 -44.39 -23.79
C GLY A 21 11.35 -43.14 -23.91
N LEU A 22 10.02 -43.33 -23.93
CA LEU A 22 9.10 -42.23 -23.63
C LEU A 22 9.22 -41.91 -22.13
N PHE A 23 10.02 -40.90 -21.79
CA PHE A 23 9.93 -40.21 -20.51
C PHE A 23 9.73 -38.72 -20.80
N VAL A 24 8.48 -38.33 -20.99
CA VAL A 24 8.10 -36.92 -20.95
C VAL A 24 8.15 -36.52 -19.48
N SER A 25 9.25 -35.89 -19.06
CA SER A 25 9.28 -35.19 -17.77
C SER A 25 8.14 -34.16 -17.77
N PRO A 26 7.30 -34.10 -16.72
CA PRO A 26 6.31 -33.04 -16.61
C PRO A 26 7.04 -31.69 -16.55
N PRO A 27 6.52 -30.62 -17.17
CA PRO A 27 7.11 -29.31 -17.00
C PRO A 27 7.15 -28.99 -15.51
N SER A 28 8.34 -28.58 -15.03
CA SER A 28 8.53 -28.23 -13.64
C SER A 28 7.54 -27.15 -13.22
N LEU A 29 6.94 -27.31 -12.03
CA LEU A 29 5.98 -26.39 -11.41
C LEU A 29 6.49 -24.94 -11.29
N HIS A 30 7.78 -24.69 -11.54
CA HIS A 30 8.37 -23.36 -11.62
C HIS A 30 8.05 -22.59 -12.91
N SER A 31 7.74 -23.28 -14.02
CA SER A 31 7.52 -22.67 -15.33
C SER A 31 6.08 -22.19 -15.55
N LEU A 32 5.10 -22.77 -14.85
CA LEU A 32 3.70 -22.34 -14.84
C LEU A 32 3.45 -21.09 -13.96
N SER A 33 4.38 -20.75 -13.07
CA SER A 33 4.29 -19.61 -12.18
C SER A 33 4.56 -18.28 -12.90
N VAL A 34 5.53 -18.23 -13.83
CA VAL A 34 5.97 -16.97 -14.46
C VAL A 34 5.01 -16.45 -15.53
N ALA A 35 4.42 -17.34 -16.33
CA ALA A 35 3.43 -16.96 -17.35
C ALA A 35 2.09 -16.51 -16.70
N ALA A 36 1.70 -17.14 -15.58
CA ALA A 36 0.55 -16.72 -14.79
C ALA A 36 0.79 -15.39 -14.06
N MET A 37 2.03 -15.10 -13.61
CA MET A 37 2.41 -13.83 -12.98
C MET A 37 2.34 -12.63 -13.93
N GLY A 38 2.79 -12.80 -15.19
CA GLY A 38 2.65 -11.77 -16.22
C GLY A 38 1.20 -11.49 -16.61
N SER A 39 0.34 -12.51 -16.53
CA SER A 39 -1.09 -12.38 -16.77
C SER A 39 -1.83 -11.77 -15.57
N PHE A 40 -1.45 -12.07 -14.33
CA PHE A 40 -2.11 -11.57 -13.11
C PHE A 40 -1.80 -10.09 -12.81
N ALA A 41 -0.56 -9.64 -12.94
CA ALA A 41 -0.24 -8.21 -12.83
C ALA A 41 -0.86 -7.40 -13.99
N LYS A 42 -1.01 -8.05 -15.16
CA LYS A 42 -1.72 -7.50 -16.30
C LYS A 42 -3.23 -7.52 -16.09
N VAL A 43 -3.82 -8.48 -15.38
CA VAL A 43 -5.24 -8.53 -15.00
C VAL A 43 -5.56 -7.59 -13.84
N LEU A 44 -4.69 -7.42 -12.85
CA LEU A 44 -4.84 -6.41 -11.79
C LEU A 44 -4.63 -5.00 -12.31
N SER A 45 -3.63 -4.79 -13.19
CA SER A 45 -3.50 -3.52 -13.89
C SER A 45 -4.58 -3.34 -14.95
N GLN A 46 -5.13 -4.38 -15.60
CA GLN A 46 -6.25 -4.24 -16.53
C GLN A 46 -7.59 -4.12 -15.81
N LEU A 47 -7.83 -4.74 -14.66
CA LEU A 47 -9.04 -4.53 -13.86
C LEU A 47 -8.95 -3.18 -13.16
N GLY A 48 -7.77 -2.81 -12.64
CA GLY A 48 -7.45 -1.48 -12.15
C GLY A 48 -7.56 -0.42 -13.26
N ASN A 49 -7.07 -0.67 -14.47
CA ASN A 49 -7.15 0.25 -15.61
C ASN A 49 -8.48 0.18 -16.36
N VAL A 50 -9.27 -0.89 -16.31
CA VAL A 50 -10.59 -0.95 -16.97
C VAL A 50 -11.66 -0.38 -16.04
N ALA A 51 -11.52 -0.56 -14.72
CA ALA A 51 -12.30 0.16 -13.74
C ALA A 51 -11.86 1.63 -13.65
N SER A 52 -10.56 1.95 -13.61
CA SER A 52 -10.08 3.33 -13.51
C SER A 52 -10.07 4.10 -14.85
N ALA A 53 -9.72 3.52 -16.00
CA ALA A 53 -9.69 4.27 -17.27
C ALA A 53 -11.07 4.51 -17.91
N ARG A 54 -12.13 3.87 -17.38
CA ARG A 54 -13.52 4.27 -17.69
C ARG A 54 -14.17 5.13 -16.61
N LEU A 55 -13.48 5.38 -15.48
CA LEU A 55 -13.94 6.23 -14.38
C LEU A 55 -13.02 7.44 -14.12
N ALA A 56 -11.90 7.57 -14.82
CA ALA A 56 -10.95 8.67 -14.64
C ALA A 56 -10.50 9.25 -15.99
N ALA A 57 -10.97 10.47 -16.25
CA ALA A 57 -10.15 11.54 -16.81
C ALA A 57 -10.45 12.79 -15.95
N PRO A 58 -9.44 13.56 -15.52
CA PRO A 58 -8.56 14.24 -16.46
C PRO A 58 -7.06 14.02 -16.21
N ALA A 59 -6.27 14.40 -17.22
CA ALA A 59 -4.82 14.66 -17.25
C ALA A 59 -3.89 13.74 -16.42
N ALA A 60 -2.86 13.19 -17.08
CA ALA A 60 -1.83 12.34 -16.49
C ALA A 60 -1.18 12.88 -15.19
N THR A 61 -1.29 14.18 -14.91
CA THR A 61 -0.81 14.91 -13.72
C THR A 61 -1.52 14.55 -12.42
N GLY A 62 -2.80 14.13 -12.45
CA GLY A 62 -3.56 13.78 -11.24
C GLY A 62 -3.34 12.35 -10.74
N THR A 63 -2.67 11.50 -11.52
CA THR A 63 -2.43 10.08 -11.18
C THR A 63 -1.29 9.92 -10.18
N SER A 64 -1.29 8.87 -9.37
CA SER A 64 -0.18 8.59 -8.42
C SER A 64 1.18 8.55 -9.11
N ARG A 65 1.24 7.94 -10.31
CA ARG A 65 2.46 7.93 -11.14
C ARG A 65 2.83 9.33 -11.62
N GLY A 66 1.86 10.13 -12.06
CA GLY A 66 2.07 11.51 -12.51
C GLY A 66 2.60 12.40 -11.40
N ILE A 67 2.02 12.31 -10.20
CA ILE A 67 2.46 13.06 -9.02
C ILE A 67 3.90 12.67 -8.65
N ILE A 68 4.18 11.37 -8.48
CA ILE A 68 5.53 10.86 -8.18
C ILE A 68 6.57 11.34 -9.21
N GLN A 69 6.20 11.41 -10.49
CA GLN A 69 7.07 11.87 -11.57
C GLN A 69 7.20 13.40 -11.64
N GLY A 70 6.16 14.13 -11.22
CA GLY A 70 6.12 15.59 -11.17
C GLY A 70 6.89 16.18 -9.99
N SER A 71 6.96 15.47 -8.86
CA SER A 71 7.63 15.91 -7.62
C SER A 71 9.16 15.86 -7.65
N ARG A 72 9.79 15.83 -8.82
CA ARG A 72 11.25 15.72 -8.94
C ARG A 72 12.01 16.83 -8.22
N ALA A 73 11.47 18.05 -8.22
CA ALA A 73 12.12 19.20 -7.61
C ALA A 73 12.19 19.11 -6.08
N ASN A 74 11.17 18.52 -5.44
CA ASN A 74 11.11 18.38 -3.98
C ASN A 74 11.65 17.04 -3.48
N LYS A 75 12.03 16.11 -4.37
CA LYS A 75 12.73 14.86 -4.02
C LYS A 75 14.23 15.10 -3.87
N GLN A 76 14.61 15.67 -2.73
CA GLN A 76 15.99 15.96 -2.36
C GLN A 76 16.21 15.65 -0.88
N GLY A 77 17.44 15.48 -0.40
CA GLY A 77 17.70 15.20 1.02
C GLY A 77 16.86 14.02 1.56
N LEU A 78 16.24 14.21 2.73
CA LEU A 78 15.47 13.16 3.41
C LEU A 78 14.29 12.63 2.58
N SER A 79 13.55 13.47 1.84
CA SER A 79 12.46 12.97 0.99
C SER A 79 12.94 12.01 -0.09
N LEU A 80 14.10 12.29 -0.71
CA LEU A 80 14.69 11.40 -1.71
C LEU A 80 15.14 10.08 -1.09
N MET A 81 15.69 10.14 0.12
CA MET A 81 16.14 8.95 0.85
C MET A 81 14.95 8.05 1.24
N LEU A 82 13.85 8.65 1.70
CA LEU A 82 12.58 7.95 1.97
C LEU A 82 11.96 7.36 0.69
N ASP A 83 12.01 8.08 -0.44
CA ASP A 83 11.64 7.54 -1.75
C ASP A 83 12.49 6.32 -2.14
N GLY A 84 13.74 6.26 -1.69
CA GLY A 84 14.61 5.10 -1.82
C GLY A 84 14.06 3.85 -1.13
N THR A 85 13.40 3.99 0.02
CA THR A 85 12.85 2.84 0.77
C THR A 85 11.66 2.21 0.05
N LEU A 86 10.90 2.97 -0.74
CA LEU A 86 9.85 2.40 -1.58
C LEU A 86 10.38 1.44 -2.65
N LYS A 87 11.64 1.56 -3.06
CA LYS A 87 12.23 0.62 -4.01
C LYS A 87 12.79 -0.63 -3.33
N ALA A 88 13.29 -0.48 -2.10
CA ALA A 88 14.00 -1.54 -1.39
C ALA A 88 13.11 -2.36 -0.45
N GLY A 89 12.19 -1.71 0.27
CA GLY A 89 11.36 -2.30 1.32
C GLY A 89 9.87 -2.46 0.96
N HIS A 90 9.41 -1.87 -0.14
CA HIS A 90 8.01 -2.00 -0.54
C HIS A 90 7.75 -3.34 -1.25
N ASP A 91 7.39 -4.38 -0.49
CA ASP A 91 6.90 -5.64 -1.05
C ASP A 91 5.49 -5.45 -1.62
N MET A 92 5.42 -4.85 -2.81
CA MET A 92 4.17 -4.59 -3.55
C MET A 92 3.32 -5.85 -3.72
N LYS A 93 3.96 -7.03 -3.80
CA LYS A 93 3.27 -8.30 -3.92
C LYS A 93 2.52 -8.62 -2.64
N THR A 94 3.18 -8.54 -1.49
CA THR A 94 2.53 -8.79 -0.20
C THR A 94 1.49 -7.71 0.12
N PHE A 95 1.75 -6.44 -0.17
CA PHE A 95 0.76 -5.38 0.02
C PHE A 95 -0.49 -5.57 -0.84
N GLY A 96 -0.31 -5.86 -2.14
CA GLY A 96 -1.41 -6.09 -3.06
C GLY A 96 -2.21 -7.34 -2.71
N LEU A 97 -1.53 -8.46 -2.46
CA LEU A 97 -2.18 -9.72 -2.06
C LEU A 97 -2.85 -9.60 -0.70
N GLY A 98 -2.19 -8.98 0.28
CA GLY A 98 -2.74 -8.77 1.61
C GLY A 98 -3.99 -7.88 1.60
N THR A 99 -3.97 -6.81 0.80
CA THR A 99 -5.13 -5.94 0.58
C THR A 99 -6.28 -6.67 -0.10
N ALA A 100 -6.01 -7.40 -1.19
CA ALA A 100 -7.04 -8.22 -1.82
C ALA A 100 -7.58 -9.27 -0.85
N ALA A 101 -6.70 -9.92 -0.09
CA ALA A 101 -7.09 -10.93 0.88
C ALA A 101 -7.93 -10.33 2.01
N SER A 102 -7.67 -9.09 2.46
CA SER A 102 -8.47 -8.49 3.54
C SER A 102 -9.94 -8.34 3.16
N LEU A 103 -10.22 -8.33 1.86
CA LEU A 103 -11.56 -8.20 1.28
C LEU A 103 -12.22 -9.55 0.96
N ALA A 104 -11.62 -10.67 1.40
CA ALA A 104 -12.18 -12.00 1.20
C ALA A 104 -13.50 -12.21 1.97
N THR A 105 -13.61 -11.66 3.17
CA THR A 105 -14.81 -11.70 4.03
C THR A 105 -14.94 -10.42 4.83
N VAL A 106 -16.16 -10.08 5.26
CA VAL A 106 -16.42 -8.93 6.15
C VAL A 106 -15.62 -9.03 7.44
N GLU A 107 -15.55 -10.22 8.02
CA GLU A 107 -14.85 -10.49 9.27
C GLU A 107 -13.31 -10.36 9.13
N ARG A 108 -12.72 -10.77 8.00
CA ARG A 108 -11.30 -10.55 7.72
C ARG A 108 -10.99 -9.08 7.50
N TYR A 109 -11.91 -8.36 6.84
CA TYR A 109 -11.80 -6.91 6.68
C TYR A 109 -11.92 -6.19 8.03
N ALA A 110 -12.84 -6.60 8.91
CA ALA A 110 -13.00 -6.03 10.25
C ALA A 110 -11.73 -6.19 11.09
N ARG A 111 -11.10 -7.37 11.10
CA ARG A 111 -9.81 -7.59 11.77
C ARG A 111 -8.70 -6.72 11.22
N PHE A 112 -8.58 -6.64 9.89
CA PHE A 112 -7.55 -5.79 9.26
C PHE A 112 -7.77 -4.30 9.58
N THR A 113 -9.01 -3.82 9.51
CA THR A 113 -9.38 -2.45 9.86
C THR A 113 -9.12 -2.17 11.35
N ALA A 114 -9.39 -3.12 12.25
CA ALA A 114 -9.05 -2.99 13.66
C ALA A 114 -7.54 -2.94 13.90
N ALA A 115 -6.75 -3.74 13.19
CA ALA A 115 -5.29 -3.67 13.24
C ALA A 115 -4.78 -2.29 12.80
N MET A 116 -5.31 -1.75 11.69
CA MET A 116 -4.97 -0.40 11.25
C MET A 116 -5.42 0.66 12.25
N HIS A 117 -6.62 0.55 12.82
CA HIS A 117 -7.10 1.45 13.87
C HIS A 117 -6.11 1.53 15.05
N HIS A 118 -5.60 0.39 15.52
CA HIS A 118 -4.55 0.36 16.55
C HIS A 118 -3.24 1.03 16.11
N VAL A 119 -2.76 0.75 14.90
CA VAL A 119 -1.51 1.31 14.36
C VAL A 119 -1.60 2.82 14.21
N TYR A 120 -2.64 3.33 13.54
CA TYR A 120 -2.84 4.77 13.35
C TYR A 120 -3.09 5.48 14.67
N GLY A 121 -3.93 4.93 15.56
CA GLY A 121 -4.15 5.53 16.86
C GLY A 121 -2.88 5.62 17.70
N THR A 122 -2.02 4.60 17.66
CA THR A 122 -0.72 4.64 18.35
C THR A 122 0.18 5.70 17.73
N MET A 123 0.33 5.71 16.41
CA MET A 123 1.14 6.69 15.68
C MET A 123 0.68 8.13 15.94
N GLU A 124 -0.61 8.39 15.83
CA GLU A 124 -1.19 9.73 16.00
C GLU A 124 -1.02 10.24 17.44
N ARG A 125 -1.25 9.40 18.46
CA ARG A 125 -0.97 9.77 19.86
C ARG A 125 0.53 10.01 20.10
N SER A 126 1.40 9.21 19.49
CA SER A 126 2.86 9.40 19.58
C SER A 126 3.30 10.71 18.95
N PHE A 127 2.69 11.12 17.83
CA PHE A 127 2.90 12.42 17.23
C PHE A 127 2.38 13.56 18.12
N ASP A 128 1.20 13.41 18.72
CA ASP A 128 0.59 14.41 19.61
C ASP A 128 1.41 14.67 20.86
N ALA A 129 2.00 13.62 21.42
CA ALA A 129 2.85 13.67 22.60
C ALA A 129 4.32 13.97 22.29
N SER A 130 4.69 14.17 21.02
CA SER A 130 6.10 14.35 20.65
C SER A 130 6.65 15.67 21.18
N THR A 131 7.86 15.62 21.71
CA THR A 131 8.65 16.80 22.08
C THR A 131 9.85 17.01 21.15
N SER A 132 10.00 16.19 20.11
CA SER A 132 11.09 16.33 19.16
C SER A 132 10.94 17.62 18.35
N PRO A 133 11.98 18.48 18.29
CA PRO A 133 11.94 19.73 17.52
C PRO A 133 11.82 19.50 16.01
N VAL A 134 12.10 18.28 15.54
CA VAL A 134 12.01 17.89 14.13
C VAL A 134 10.61 17.37 13.78
N VAL A 135 9.97 16.65 14.71
CA VAL A 135 8.66 16.03 14.50
C VAL A 135 7.51 17.02 14.69
N VAL A 136 7.59 17.86 15.74
CA VAL A 136 6.50 18.78 16.13
C VAL A 136 6.06 19.71 15.00
N PRO A 137 6.96 20.44 14.30
CA PRO A 137 6.53 21.38 13.26
C PRO A 137 5.83 20.69 12.07
N LEU A 138 6.25 19.46 11.75
CA LEU A 138 5.63 18.67 10.70
C LEU A 138 4.22 18.27 11.12
N TRP A 139 4.06 17.71 12.31
CA TRP A 139 2.76 17.23 12.76
C TRP A 139 1.76 18.36 13.00
N GLN A 140 2.20 19.51 13.56
CA GLN A 140 1.34 20.69 13.69
C GLN A 140 0.81 21.20 12.35
N ARG A 141 1.59 21.06 11.28
CA ARG A 141 1.20 21.53 9.94
C ARG A 141 0.23 20.58 9.24
N PHE A 142 0.39 19.27 9.40
CA PHE A 142 -0.32 18.27 8.59
C PHE A 142 -1.25 17.34 9.38
N GLY A 143 -1.12 17.25 10.70
CA GLY A 143 -1.79 16.27 11.54
C GLY A 143 -3.30 16.22 11.30
N ASP A 144 -3.98 17.36 11.37
CA ASP A 144 -5.43 17.45 11.17
C ASP A 144 -5.91 16.94 9.81
N SER A 145 -5.08 17.11 8.77
CA SER A 145 -5.38 16.62 7.42
C SER A 145 -5.03 15.14 7.23
N LEU A 146 -4.09 14.61 8.02
CA LEU A 146 -3.56 13.27 7.83
C LEU A 146 -4.27 12.22 8.70
N ARG A 147 -4.65 12.53 9.94
CA ARG A 147 -5.21 11.55 10.90
C ARG A 147 -6.28 10.66 10.29
N ARG A 148 -6.16 9.35 10.53
CA ARG A 148 -7.07 8.31 10.03
C ARG A 148 -7.79 7.58 11.13
N GLU A 149 -7.31 7.62 12.39
CA GLU A 149 -7.91 6.85 13.48
C GLU A 149 -9.43 7.08 13.64
N PRO A 150 -9.96 8.33 13.61
CA PRO A 150 -11.40 8.53 13.75
C PRO A 150 -12.21 7.91 12.59
N SER A 151 -11.69 8.01 11.37
CA SER A 151 -12.32 7.41 10.19
C SER A 151 -12.25 5.89 10.21
N LEU A 152 -11.13 5.31 10.70
CA LEU A 152 -10.97 3.87 10.89
C LEU A 152 -11.94 3.33 11.96
N ALA A 153 -12.21 4.10 13.01
CA ALA A 153 -13.20 3.74 14.03
C ALA A 153 -14.60 3.63 13.43
N LEU A 154 -15.00 4.60 12.60
CA LEU A 154 -16.27 4.59 11.88
C LEU A 154 -16.36 3.44 10.87
N ASP A 155 -15.28 3.19 10.12
CA ASP A 155 -15.22 2.08 9.17
C ASP A 155 -15.32 0.72 9.86
N LEU A 156 -14.71 0.56 11.03
CA LEU A 156 -14.82 -0.65 11.82
C LEU A 156 -16.24 -0.86 12.35
N ALA A 157 -16.91 0.20 12.82
CA ALA A 157 -18.28 0.15 13.32
C ALA A 157 -19.30 -0.28 12.25
N ASP A 158 -18.97 -0.14 10.97
CA ASP A 158 -19.82 -0.61 9.87
C ASP A 158 -19.75 -2.13 9.66
N VAL A 159 -18.64 -2.76 10.06
CA VAL A 159 -18.35 -4.18 9.73
C VAL A 159 -18.18 -5.07 10.95
N SER A 160 -18.12 -4.50 12.15
CA SER A 160 -18.09 -5.23 13.42
C SER A 160 -19.36 -4.96 14.21
N SER A 161 -20.05 -6.03 14.60
CA SER A 161 -21.21 -5.96 15.51
C SER A 161 -20.79 -5.85 16.98
N SER A 162 -19.49 -6.02 17.28
CA SER A 162 -18.97 -5.92 18.64
C SER A 162 -18.74 -4.46 19.03
N ALA A 163 -19.24 -4.07 20.20
CA ALA A 163 -18.87 -2.79 20.81
C ALA A 163 -17.40 -2.74 21.26
N THR A 164 -16.72 -3.90 21.31
CA THR A 164 -15.30 -3.99 21.65
C THR A 164 -14.44 -4.10 20.39
N LEU A 165 -13.45 -3.20 20.29
CA LEU A 165 -12.39 -3.28 19.29
C LEU A 165 -11.69 -4.64 19.39
N HIS A 166 -11.46 -5.29 18.24
CA HIS A 166 -10.68 -6.53 18.20
C HIS A 166 -9.33 -6.32 18.91
N SER A 167 -8.93 -7.29 19.74
CA SER A 167 -7.64 -7.24 20.44
C SER A 167 -6.49 -7.17 19.43
N ARG A 168 -5.41 -6.46 19.81
CA ARG A 168 -4.18 -6.41 19.00
C ARG A 168 -3.66 -7.83 18.78
N THR A 169 -3.47 -8.20 17.51
CA THR A 169 -2.75 -9.41 17.15
C THR A 169 -1.26 -9.26 17.47
N PRO A 170 -0.47 -10.34 17.55
CA PRO A 170 0.98 -10.25 17.76
C PRO A 170 1.70 -9.29 16.80
N ALA A 171 1.41 -9.35 15.49
CA ALA A 171 2.02 -8.46 14.50
C ALA A 171 1.58 -7.00 14.70
N THR A 172 0.31 -6.77 15.03
CA THR A 172 -0.22 -5.43 15.33
C THR A 172 0.43 -4.84 16.57
N ALA A 173 0.56 -5.65 17.63
CA ALA A 173 1.21 -5.26 18.88
C ALA A 173 2.69 -4.93 18.67
N ALA A 174 3.40 -5.75 17.89
CA ALA A 174 4.80 -5.49 17.54
C ALA A 174 4.97 -4.18 16.75
N TYR A 175 4.03 -3.88 15.85
CA TYR A 175 4.06 -2.61 15.10
C TYR A 175 3.80 -1.41 16.03
N CYS A 176 2.77 -1.49 16.89
CA CYS A 176 2.51 -0.43 17.87
C CYS A 176 3.72 -0.19 18.78
N ALA A 177 4.37 -1.26 19.26
CA ALA A 177 5.58 -1.16 20.08
C ALA A 177 6.75 -0.51 19.34
N ALA A 178 6.92 -0.76 18.04
CA ALA A 178 7.95 -0.11 17.24
C ALA A 178 7.71 1.40 17.08
N ILE A 179 6.44 1.81 16.94
CA ILE A 179 6.05 3.22 16.88
C ILE A 179 6.33 3.91 18.23
N GLU A 180 5.94 3.28 19.34
CA GLU A 180 6.18 3.78 20.69
C GLU A 180 7.68 3.89 21.00
N ASP A 181 8.49 2.90 20.60
CA ASP A 181 9.95 2.92 20.68
C ASP A 181 10.57 4.06 19.87
N ALA A 182 10.14 4.26 18.62
CA ALA A 182 10.58 5.37 17.79
C ALA A 182 10.26 6.73 18.44
N ALA A 183 9.04 6.89 18.98
CA ALA A 183 8.61 8.10 19.67
C ALA A 183 9.46 8.38 20.93
N ALA A 184 9.71 7.35 21.74
CA ALA A 184 10.53 7.47 22.95
C ALA A 184 11.95 7.90 22.63
N ARG A 185 12.55 7.33 21.58
CA ARG A 185 13.89 7.71 21.11
C ARG A 185 13.93 9.14 20.58
N ASP A 186 12.97 9.52 19.73
CA ASP A 186 12.87 10.88 19.20
C ASP A 186 12.71 11.93 20.31
N ASN A 187 11.96 11.63 21.37
CA ASN A 187 11.84 12.52 22.52
C ASN A 187 13.13 12.61 23.35
N ALA A 188 13.93 11.53 23.39
CA ALA A 188 15.17 11.47 24.15
C ALA A 188 16.34 12.21 23.47
N ASP A 189 16.43 12.14 22.13
CA ASP A 189 17.57 12.68 21.37
C ASP A 189 17.23 13.77 20.36
N GLY A 190 15.95 14.15 20.24
CA GLY A 190 15.48 15.12 19.26
C GLY A 190 15.43 14.61 17.82
N GLY A 191 15.49 13.28 17.62
CA GLY A 191 15.41 12.61 16.33
C GLY A 191 14.06 12.71 15.60
N GLY A 192 13.95 12.05 14.45
CA GLY A 192 12.77 12.14 13.57
C GLY A 192 12.24 10.79 13.06
N ARG A 193 12.46 9.70 13.79
CA ARG A 193 12.12 8.32 13.40
C ARG A 193 10.61 8.12 13.17
N LEU A 194 9.75 8.83 13.91
CA LEU A 194 8.31 8.86 13.65
C LEU A 194 7.96 9.29 12.22
N ILE A 195 8.77 10.15 11.59
CA ILE A 195 8.58 10.56 10.19
C ILE A 195 8.67 9.34 9.24
N GLY A 196 9.48 8.34 9.56
CA GLY A 196 9.56 7.10 8.80
C GLY A 196 8.25 6.30 8.82
N HIS A 197 7.59 6.24 9.97
CA HIS A 197 6.26 5.60 10.11
C HIS A 197 5.17 6.37 9.37
N LEU A 198 5.16 7.70 9.49
CA LEU A 198 4.24 8.57 8.74
C LEU A 198 4.42 8.39 7.23
N TYR A 199 5.67 8.42 6.76
CA TYR A 199 5.97 8.19 5.36
C TYR A 199 5.45 6.83 4.90
N CYS A 200 5.73 5.74 5.64
CA CYS A 200 5.27 4.40 5.28
C CYS A 200 3.74 4.32 5.11
N ARG A 201 2.97 4.93 6.02
CA ARG A 201 1.52 4.79 6.07
C ARG A 201 0.77 5.81 5.22
N TYR A 202 0.98 7.10 5.47
CA TYR A 202 0.17 8.13 4.82
C TYR A 202 0.49 8.28 3.33
N PHE A 203 1.73 8.01 2.89
CA PHE A 203 2.02 7.99 1.45
C PHE A 203 1.36 6.80 0.77
N ALA A 204 1.31 5.63 1.41
CA ALA A 204 0.58 4.49 0.88
C ALA A 204 -0.92 4.80 0.69
N ASP A 205 -1.53 5.55 1.62
CA ASP A 205 -2.94 5.94 1.52
C ASP A 205 -3.17 7.01 0.44
N LEU A 206 -2.32 8.03 0.38
CA LEU A 206 -2.42 9.12 -0.61
C LEU A 206 -2.23 8.60 -2.04
N PHE A 207 -1.29 7.67 -2.25
CA PHE A 207 -1.01 7.12 -3.58
C PHE A 207 -1.84 5.88 -3.94
N GLY A 208 -2.09 4.98 -3.00
CA GLY A 208 -2.77 3.70 -3.24
C GLY A 208 -4.19 3.66 -2.69
N GLY A 209 -4.39 4.12 -1.45
CA GLY A 209 -5.66 4.04 -0.73
C GLY A 209 -6.84 4.69 -1.44
N GLN A 210 -6.64 5.88 -2.01
CA GLN A 210 -7.66 6.60 -2.79
C GLN A 210 -8.24 5.75 -3.94
N ALA A 211 -7.42 4.92 -4.60
CA ALA A 211 -7.87 4.03 -5.67
C ALA A 211 -8.56 2.75 -5.17
N LEU A 212 -8.42 2.43 -3.87
CA LEU A 212 -8.98 1.22 -3.25
C LEU A 212 -10.38 1.42 -2.67
N ALA A 213 -10.84 2.66 -2.47
CA ALA A 213 -12.13 2.93 -1.85
C ALA A 213 -13.31 2.27 -2.59
N ALA A 214 -13.41 2.45 -3.91
CA ALA A 214 -14.46 1.83 -4.71
C ALA A 214 -14.34 0.28 -4.78
N PRO A 215 -13.16 -0.31 -5.07
CA PRO A 215 -12.95 -1.76 -4.96
C PRO A 215 -13.37 -2.36 -3.61
N THR A 216 -13.05 -1.71 -2.50
CA THR A 216 -13.45 -2.14 -1.15
C THR A 216 -14.98 -2.18 -1.01
N ARG A 217 -15.69 -1.13 -1.48
CA ARG A 217 -17.16 -1.14 -1.49
C ARG A 217 -17.73 -2.28 -2.31
N TYR A 218 -17.20 -2.52 -3.51
CA TYR A 218 -17.68 -3.62 -4.34
C TYR A 218 -17.45 -4.97 -3.67
N ALA A 219 -16.28 -5.20 -3.07
CA ALA A 219 -15.95 -6.46 -2.43
C ALA A 219 -16.84 -6.77 -1.22
N LEU A 220 -17.23 -5.75 -0.47
CA LEU A 220 -17.94 -5.92 0.79
C LEU A 220 -19.46 -5.69 0.68
N ALA A 221 -19.97 -5.27 -0.48
CA ALA A 221 -21.41 -5.01 -0.66
C ALA A 221 -22.27 -6.27 -0.40
N PRO A 222 -23.41 -6.15 0.32
CA PRO A 222 -24.03 -4.94 0.85
C PRO A 222 -23.67 -4.64 2.31
N ALA A 223 -22.61 -5.26 2.85
CA ALA A 223 -22.29 -5.22 4.29
C ALA A 223 -21.67 -3.89 4.77
N VAL A 224 -21.31 -2.99 3.87
CA VAL A 224 -20.72 -1.68 4.19
C VAL A 224 -21.64 -0.54 3.76
N ARG A 225 -21.59 0.58 4.50
CA ARG A 225 -22.40 1.76 4.22
C ARG A 225 -21.81 2.58 3.06
N PRO A 226 -22.61 3.50 2.47
CA PRO A 226 -22.06 4.59 1.67
C PRO A 226 -20.96 5.33 2.45
N GLY A 227 -19.88 5.69 1.76
CA GLY A 227 -18.71 6.34 2.34
C GLY A 227 -17.62 5.42 2.90
N THR A 228 -17.92 4.15 3.23
CA THR A 228 -16.86 3.18 3.57
C THR A 228 -15.97 2.89 2.34
N PRO A 229 -14.65 2.72 2.48
CA PRO A 229 -13.83 3.13 3.62
C PRO A 229 -13.63 4.65 3.66
N ARG A 230 -13.95 5.26 4.80
CA ARG A 230 -13.79 6.69 5.08
C ARG A 230 -12.33 7.06 5.31
N HIS A 231 -11.50 6.15 5.80
CA HIS A 231 -10.09 6.45 6.07
C HIS A 231 -9.28 6.76 4.80
N TYR A 232 -9.75 6.40 3.60
CA TYR A 232 -9.10 6.85 2.36
C TYR A 232 -9.52 8.23 1.88
N ASP A 233 -10.50 8.88 2.53
CA ASP A 233 -10.93 10.23 2.20
C ASP A 233 -10.15 11.27 3.03
N PHE A 234 -9.29 12.03 2.35
CA PHE A 234 -8.48 13.11 2.94
C PHE A 234 -9.12 14.50 2.76
N GLY A 235 -10.39 14.57 2.34
CA GLY A 235 -11.08 15.83 2.07
C GLY A 235 -10.31 16.72 1.09
N ASP A 236 -10.23 18.02 1.38
CA ASP A 236 -9.51 19.01 0.57
C ASP A 236 -8.03 18.71 0.40
N PHE A 237 -7.42 18.00 1.36
CA PHE A 237 -6.02 17.58 1.28
C PHE A 237 -5.83 16.49 0.22
N GLY A 238 -6.79 15.56 0.12
CA GLY A 238 -6.86 14.56 -0.93
C GLY A 238 -7.27 15.12 -2.28
N ALA A 239 -8.17 16.12 -2.31
CA ALA A 239 -8.59 16.77 -3.54
C ALA A 239 -7.42 17.51 -4.23
N ARG A 240 -6.52 18.11 -3.44
CA ARG A 240 -5.29 18.78 -3.90
C ARG A 240 -4.05 17.89 -3.74
N ARG A 241 -4.19 16.60 -4.08
CA ARG A 241 -3.19 15.58 -3.75
C ARG A 241 -1.79 15.92 -4.24
N ALA A 242 -1.65 16.48 -5.44
CA ALA A 242 -0.34 16.81 -6.00
C ALA A 242 0.36 17.84 -5.11
N GLU A 243 -0.31 18.94 -4.81
CA GLU A 243 0.18 20.02 -3.95
C GLU A 243 0.45 19.55 -2.52
N SER A 244 -0.44 18.73 -1.98
CA SER A 244 -0.32 18.12 -0.66
C SER A 244 0.93 17.23 -0.54
N VAL A 245 1.21 16.40 -1.56
CA VAL A 245 2.41 15.56 -1.62
C VAL A 245 3.67 16.40 -1.75
N GLU A 246 3.68 17.44 -2.60
CA GLU A 246 4.81 18.38 -2.68
C GLU A 246 5.10 19.02 -1.33
N ALA A 247 4.06 19.48 -0.63
CA ALA A 247 4.20 20.12 0.68
C ALA A 247 4.76 19.14 1.73
N LEU A 248 4.37 17.87 1.70
CA LEU A 248 4.93 16.83 2.56
C LEU A 248 6.39 16.55 2.24
N TYR A 249 6.75 16.41 0.96
CA TYR A 249 8.15 16.24 0.57
C TYR A 249 9.03 17.41 1.03
N GLN A 250 8.55 18.65 0.87
CA GLN A 250 9.24 19.83 1.40
C GLN A 250 9.42 19.77 2.92
N ALA A 251 8.38 19.36 3.65
CA ALA A 251 8.45 19.22 5.11
C ALA A 251 9.45 18.14 5.55
N PHE A 252 9.55 17.02 4.84
CA PHE A 252 10.59 16.02 5.10
C PHE A 252 11.98 16.60 4.88
N ASN A 253 12.17 17.43 3.86
CA ASN A 253 13.47 18.06 3.61
C ASN A 253 13.85 19.05 4.70
N THR A 254 12.89 19.86 5.17
CA THR A 254 13.08 20.74 6.31
C THR A 254 13.44 19.94 7.56
N ALA A 255 12.72 18.84 7.83
CA ALA A 255 13.03 17.95 8.94
C ALA A 255 14.43 17.33 8.82
N GLY A 256 14.79 16.84 7.63
CA GLY A 256 16.11 16.29 7.33
C GLY A 256 17.25 17.28 7.56
N ALA A 257 17.07 18.53 7.15
CA ALA A 257 18.02 19.60 7.42
C ALA A 257 18.14 19.91 8.92
N ALA A 258 17.02 19.90 9.66
CA ALA A 258 16.99 20.15 11.10
C ALA A 258 17.67 19.05 11.93
N LEU A 259 17.70 17.80 11.45
CA LEU A 259 18.45 16.70 12.07
C LEU A 259 19.98 16.94 12.08
N GLY A 260 20.49 17.82 11.20
CA GLY A 260 21.86 18.31 11.24
C GLY A 260 22.97 17.31 10.87
N SER A 261 22.65 16.03 10.64
CA SER A 261 23.63 15.02 10.23
C SER A 261 23.06 13.95 9.29
N GLN A 262 23.94 13.33 8.50
CA GLN A 262 23.56 12.20 7.64
C GLN A 262 23.16 10.97 8.46
N ALA A 263 23.89 10.68 9.54
CA ALA A 263 23.59 9.53 10.41
C ALA A 263 22.16 9.61 10.98
N ALA A 264 21.73 10.80 11.45
CA ALA A 264 20.37 10.98 11.95
C ALA A 264 19.31 10.81 10.85
N GLN A 265 19.58 11.24 9.61
CA GLN A 265 18.69 10.99 8.48
C GLN A 265 18.62 9.50 8.11
N ASP A 266 19.74 8.79 8.16
CA ASP A 266 19.81 7.34 7.91
C ASP A 266 19.01 6.54 8.95
N GLU A 267 18.93 7.02 10.19
CA GLU A 267 18.06 6.43 11.22
C GLU A 267 16.57 6.57 10.89
N VAL A 268 16.14 7.71 10.33
CA VAL A 268 14.75 7.87 9.86
C VAL A 268 14.44 6.90 8.71
N VAL A 269 15.39 6.73 7.78
CA VAL A 269 15.27 5.78 6.66
C VAL A 269 15.24 4.33 7.15
N THR A 270 16.08 4.00 8.14
CA THR A 270 16.09 2.68 8.78
C THR A 270 14.75 2.40 9.44
N GLU A 271 14.19 3.38 10.16
CA GLU A 271 12.88 3.24 10.78
C GLU A 271 11.76 3.13 9.73
N ALA A 272 11.83 3.85 8.61
CA ALA A 272 10.87 3.69 7.52
C ALA A 272 10.88 2.25 6.95
N ASN A 273 12.06 1.65 6.74
CA ASN A 273 12.17 0.24 6.33
C ASN A 273 11.60 -0.71 7.38
N ARG A 274 11.84 -0.44 8.68
CA ARG A 274 11.25 -1.20 9.79
C ARG A 274 9.72 -1.10 9.78
N ALA A 275 9.16 0.08 9.52
CA ALA A 275 7.73 0.28 9.35
C ALA A 275 7.15 -0.55 8.19
N PHE A 276 7.82 -0.60 7.03
CA PHE A 276 7.42 -1.47 5.92
C PHE A 276 7.42 -2.95 6.31
N ALA A 277 8.44 -3.41 7.04
CA ALA A 277 8.53 -4.80 7.50
C ALA A 277 7.39 -5.16 8.48
N HIS A 278 7.06 -4.27 9.42
CA HIS A 278 5.92 -4.47 10.32
C HIS A 278 4.58 -4.50 9.57
N ASN A 279 4.43 -3.64 8.56
CA ASN A 279 3.25 -3.60 7.72
C ASN A 279 3.07 -4.92 6.93
N ILE A 280 4.17 -5.46 6.35
CA ILE A 280 4.20 -6.79 5.73
C ILE A 280 3.76 -7.88 6.71
N ALA A 281 4.25 -7.83 7.96
CA ALA A 281 3.88 -8.80 8.99
C ALA A 281 2.39 -8.76 9.30
N VAL A 282 1.79 -7.57 9.46
CA VAL A 282 0.34 -7.41 9.68
C VAL A 282 -0.47 -7.97 8.52
N TYR A 283 -0.09 -7.73 7.27
CA TYR A 283 -0.79 -8.30 6.11
C TYR A 283 -0.71 -9.83 6.03
N SER A 284 0.39 -10.40 6.52
CA SER A 284 0.72 -11.82 6.34
C SER A 284 0.29 -12.72 7.50
N GLU A 285 0.09 -12.17 8.69
CA GLU A 285 -0.13 -12.92 9.94
C GLU A 285 -1.34 -13.86 9.87
N GLU A 286 -2.45 -13.41 9.28
CA GLU A 286 -3.66 -14.24 9.17
C GLU A 286 -3.49 -15.43 8.21
N GLY A 287 -2.40 -15.47 7.43
CA GLY A 287 -2.14 -16.51 6.45
C GLY A 287 -3.10 -16.48 5.27
N ALA A 288 -3.11 -17.58 4.50
CA ALA A 288 -3.97 -17.78 3.33
C ALA A 288 -3.93 -16.62 2.30
N LEU A 289 -2.80 -15.91 2.19
CA LEU A 289 -2.69 -14.70 1.35
C LEU A 289 -3.18 -14.90 -0.08
N TRP A 290 -2.80 -16.01 -0.72
CA TRP A 290 -3.17 -16.27 -2.10
C TRP A 290 -4.65 -16.62 -2.28
N SER A 291 -5.16 -17.58 -1.50
CA SER A 291 -6.56 -17.98 -1.59
C SER A 291 -7.49 -16.87 -1.12
N GLY A 292 -7.12 -16.14 -0.07
CA GLY A 292 -7.80 -14.94 0.38
C GLY A 292 -7.83 -13.87 -0.72
N ALA A 293 -6.69 -13.57 -1.35
CA ALA A 293 -6.62 -12.59 -2.43
C ALA A 293 -7.51 -12.97 -3.61
N ALA A 294 -7.52 -14.25 -4.00
CA ALA A 294 -8.40 -14.75 -5.06
C ALA A 294 -9.88 -14.54 -4.73
N HIS A 295 -10.29 -14.85 -3.49
CA HIS A 295 -11.66 -14.60 -3.02
C HIS A 295 -12.02 -13.11 -3.00
N GLY A 296 -11.14 -12.25 -2.48
CA GLY A 296 -11.38 -10.82 -2.43
C GLY A 296 -11.50 -10.19 -3.82
N VAL A 297 -10.66 -10.60 -4.78
CA VAL A 297 -10.78 -10.16 -6.17
C VAL A 297 -12.10 -10.65 -6.78
N ALA A 298 -12.49 -11.90 -6.54
CA ALA A 298 -13.78 -12.42 -7.00
C ALA A 298 -14.96 -11.61 -6.43
N ASN A 299 -14.89 -11.21 -5.16
CA ASN A 299 -15.89 -10.35 -4.53
C ASN A 299 -15.94 -8.96 -5.19
N MET A 300 -14.79 -8.31 -5.43
CA MET A 300 -14.72 -7.02 -6.13
C MET A 300 -15.41 -7.08 -7.50
N VAL A 301 -15.09 -8.09 -8.30
CA VAL A 301 -15.67 -8.26 -9.65
C VAL A 301 -17.18 -8.49 -9.57
N ARG A 302 -17.63 -9.38 -8.68
CA ARG A 302 -19.06 -9.65 -8.49
C ARG A 302 -19.82 -8.41 -8.05
N GLY A 303 -19.28 -7.65 -7.10
CA GLY A 303 -19.88 -6.40 -6.62
C GLY A 303 -19.97 -5.33 -7.69
N PHE A 304 -18.92 -5.18 -8.51
CA PHE A 304 -18.93 -4.26 -9.65
C PHE A 304 -20.00 -4.63 -10.68
N VAL A 305 -20.07 -5.91 -11.07
CA VAL A 305 -21.10 -6.40 -12.01
C VAL A 305 -22.50 -6.14 -11.46
N ARG A 306 -22.74 -6.44 -10.17
CA ARG A 306 -24.02 -6.16 -9.52
C ARG A 306 -24.38 -4.68 -9.57
N ALA A 307 -23.46 -3.78 -9.24
CA ALA A 307 -23.69 -2.33 -9.29
C ALA A 307 -24.05 -1.84 -10.71
N LYS A 308 -23.45 -2.43 -11.76
CA LYS A 308 -23.76 -2.10 -13.15
C LYS A 308 -25.09 -2.66 -13.66
N VAL A 309 -25.51 -3.83 -13.17
CA VAL A 309 -26.74 -4.50 -13.61
C VAL A 309 -27.98 -3.99 -12.87
N VAL A 310 -27.87 -3.75 -11.56
CA VAL A 310 -29.01 -3.38 -10.69
C VAL A 310 -29.15 -1.85 -10.55
N GLY A 311 -28.18 -1.08 -11.04
CA GLY A 311 -28.01 0.33 -10.68
C GLY A 311 -27.30 0.48 -9.34
N SER A 312 -26.47 1.51 -9.18
CA SER A 312 -25.82 1.77 -7.90
C SER A 312 -26.88 1.97 -6.82
N PRO A 313 -26.78 1.35 -5.63
CA PRO A 313 -27.54 1.82 -4.49
C PRO A 313 -27.19 3.30 -4.31
N ALA A 314 -28.23 4.15 -4.21
CA ALA A 314 -28.13 5.60 -4.23
C ALA A 314 -26.99 6.11 -3.33
N GLU A 315 -26.19 7.02 -3.89
CA GLU A 315 -25.12 7.76 -3.20
C GLU A 315 -25.66 8.57 -2.02
#